data_AF-A0A345UP15-F1
#
_entry.id   AF-A0A345UP15-F1
#
_cell.length_a   1.000
_cell.length_b   1.000
_cell.length_c   1.000
_cell.angle_alpha   90.00
_cell.angle_beta   90.00
_cell.angle_gamma   90.00
#
_symmetry.space_group_name_H-M   'P 1'
#
loop_
_entity.id
_entity.type
_entity.pdbx_description
1 polymer ?
#
loop_
_entity_poly.entity_id
_entity_poly.type
_entity_poly.pdbx_seq_one_letter_code
_entity_poly.pdbx_strand_id
1 'polypeptide(L)'
;MQIDKNNSDKEYFELSDPDAQTSINDGVMADELSMSRIVLWTVATSIVVVILIAIAFNLYKFWKFDTQFQQAINTEYPVLNEHREQSARHLTTLEVVDEEAGIFRIPVDSAKTILINQRNNN
;
A
#
# COMPACT_ATOMS: atom_id res chain seq x y z
N MET A 1 38.37 80.68 6.57
CA MET A 1 38.62 79.76 5.45
C MET A 1 39.79 78.90 5.92
N GLN A 2 39.61 77.67 6.37
CA GLN A 2 39.13 76.52 5.60
C GLN A 2 38.22 75.64 6.48
N ILE A 3 37.16 75.11 5.87
CA ILE A 3 36.31 74.07 6.45
C ILE A 3 36.82 72.77 5.84
N ASP A 4 37.62 72.02 6.60
CA ASP A 4 37.98 70.66 6.22
C ASP A 4 36.75 69.76 6.45
N LYS A 5 36.10 69.44 5.34
CA LYS A 5 35.13 68.37 5.26
C LYS A 5 35.85 67.04 5.44
N ASN A 6 35.17 66.14 6.13
CA ASN A 6 35.31 64.69 6.04
C ASN A 6 36.15 64.04 7.14
N ASN A 7 35.55 63.91 8.33
CA ASN A 7 35.70 62.65 9.04
C ASN A 7 34.38 62.34 9.76
N SER A 8 33.59 61.46 9.15
CA SER A 8 32.42 60.89 9.81
C SER A 8 32.94 59.82 10.75
N ASP A 9 33.41 60.24 11.93
CA ASP A 9 33.85 59.34 12.98
C ASP A 9 32.67 58.44 13.35
N LYS A 10 32.71 57.20 12.87
CA LYS A 10 31.79 56.16 13.30
C LYS A 10 32.16 55.84 14.74
N GLU A 11 31.40 56.39 15.66
CA GLU A 11 31.48 56.07 17.08
C GLU A 11 30.98 54.62 17.26
N TYR A 12 31.92 53.68 17.39
CA TYR A 12 31.60 52.29 17.68
C TYR A 12 31.24 52.20 19.16
N PHE A 13 29.94 52.12 19.44
CA PHE A 13 29.46 51.77 20.77
C PHE A 13 29.71 50.27 21.00
N GLU A 14 30.67 49.94 21.86
CA GLU A 14 30.78 48.59 22.40
C GLU A 14 29.55 48.31 23.26
N LEU A 15 28.59 47.59 22.69
CA LEU A 15 27.41 47.09 23.39
C LEU A 15 27.86 46.01 24.38
N SER A 16 28.18 46.42 25.60
CA SER A 16 28.48 45.52 26.73
C SER A 16 27.23 44.91 27.37
N ASP A 17 26.04 45.26 26.88
CA ASP A 17 24.78 44.73 27.39
C ASP A 17 24.57 43.29 26.87
N PRO A 18 24.58 42.28 27.75
CA PRO A 18 24.42 40.88 27.36
C PRO A 18 23.08 40.63 26.65
N ASP A 19 22.03 41.37 26.99
CA ASP A 19 20.70 41.18 26.39
C ASP A 19 20.62 41.72 24.96
N ALA A 20 21.40 42.76 24.66
CA ALA A 20 21.54 43.28 23.31
C ALA A 20 22.38 42.33 22.43
N GLN A 21 23.40 41.68 23.00
CA GLN A 21 24.21 40.70 22.28
C GLN A 21 23.43 39.43 21.95
N THR A 22 22.63 38.92 22.88
CA THR A 22 21.77 37.75 22.63
C THR A 22 20.69 38.05 21.60
N SER A 23 20.06 39.24 21.66
CA SER A 23 19.04 39.66 20.67
C SER A 23 19.60 39.81 19.25
N ILE A 24 20.87 40.21 19.11
CA ILE A 24 21.55 40.30 17.81
C ILE A 24 21.95 38.89 17.31
N ASN A 25 22.42 38.03 18.20
CA ASN A 25 22.89 36.68 17.85
C ASN A 25 21.73 35.73 17.52
N ASP A 26 20.65 35.79 18.29
CA ASP A 26 19.53 34.85 18.21
C ASP A 26 18.36 35.40 17.36
N GLY A 27 18.42 36.68 16.96
CA GLY A 27 17.39 37.33 16.17
C GLY A 27 16.05 37.49 16.91
N VAL A 28 14.95 37.61 16.17
CA VAL A 28 13.59 37.83 16.74
C VAL A 28 13.04 36.57 17.46
N MET A 29 13.68 35.42 17.29
CA MET A 29 13.21 34.17 17.89
C MET A 29 14.40 33.25 18.17
N ALA A 30 14.69 33.04 19.45
CA ALA A 30 15.69 32.07 19.88
C ALA A 30 15.28 30.67 19.41
N ASP A 31 15.97 30.15 18.39
CA ASP A 31 15.79 28.78 17.93
C ASP A 31 16.54 27.85 18.91
N GLU A 32 15.88 27.46 19.99
CA GLU A 32 16.36 26.41 20.90
C GLU A 32 16.21 25.03 20.25
N LEU A 33 16.81 24.86 19.08
CA LEU A 33 16.77 23.62 18.34
C LEU A 33 17.73 22.63 19.01
N SER A 34 17.18 21.81 19.92
CA SER A 34 17.96 20.77 20.60
C SER A 34 18.45 19.73 19.59
N MET A 35 19.71 19.86 19.17
CA MET A 35 20.38 18.93 18.25
C MET A 35 20.30 17.47 18.73
N SER A 36 20.34 17.26 20.05
CA SER A 36 20.16 15.93 20.67
C SER A 36 18.79 15.31 20.35
N ARG A 37 17.74 16.13 20.41
CA ARG A 37 16.37 15.70 20.11
C ARG A 37 16.22 15.36 18.62
N ILE A 38 16.81 16.14 17.72
CA ILE A 38 16.78 15.88 16.27
C ILE A 38 17.47 14.57 15.94
N VAL A 39 18.66 14.33 16.50
CA VAL A 39 19.41 13.08 16.26
C VAL A 39 18.62 11.87 16.74
N LEU A 40 18.00 11.95 17.93
CA LEU A 40 17.15 10.88 18.47
C LEU A 40 15.98 10.55 17.54
N TRP A 41 15.24 11.56 17.08
CA TRP A 41 14.13 11.38 16.16
C TRP A 41 14.59 10.86 14.80
N THR A 42 15.74 11.32 14.30
CA THR A 42 16.30 10.86 13.03
C THR A 42 16.66 9.37 13.10
N VAL A 43 17.30 8.92 14.18
CA VAL A 43 17.63 7.51 14.39
C VAL A 43 16.36 6.66 14.55
N ALA A 44 15.39 7.12 15.34
CA ALA A 44 14.12 6.42 15.51
C ALA A 44 13.39 6.26 14.18
N THR A 45 13.32 7.33 13.38
CA THR A 45 12.66 7.30 12.07
C THR A 45 13.41 6.38 11.10
N SER A 46 14.74 6.39 11.12
CA SER A 46 15.57 5.49 10.31
C SER A 46 15.27 4.01 10.61
N ILE A 47 15.18 3.63 11.90
CA ILE A 47 14.83 2.26 12.30
C ILE A 47 13.45 1.85 11.75
N VAL A 48 12.46 2.74 11.85
CA VAL A 48 11.11 2.48 11.32
C VAL A 48 11.14 2.23 9.81
N VAL A 49 11.91 3.03 9.06
CA VAL A 49 12.06 2.85 7.61
C VAL A 49 12.68 1.49 7.27
N VAL A 50 13.70 1.07 8.00
CA VAL A 50 14.33 -0.24 7.80
C VAL A 50 13.34 -1.39 8.03
N ILE A 51 12.50 -1.27 9.07
CA ILE A 51 11.44 -2.26 9.35
C ILE A 51 10.43 -2.33 8.20
N LEU A 52 9.98 -1.17 7.68
CA LEU A 52 9.05 -1.12 6.56
C LEU A 52 9.63 -1.78 5.30
N ILE A 53 10.90 -1.53 5.01
CA ILE A 53 11.60 -2.18 3.88
C ILE A 53 11.62 -3.69 4.08
N ALA A 54 11.97 -4.17 5.29
CA ALA A 54 11.99 -5.60 5.59
C ALA A 54 10.62 -6.26 5.41
N ILE A 55 9.54 -5.60 5.86
CA ILE A 55 8.16 -6.05 5.66
C ILE A 55 7.84 -6.11 4.17
N ALA A 56 8.16 -5.07 3.40
CA ALA A 56 7.91 -5.02 1.96
C ALA A 56 8.62 -6.17 1.22
N PHE A 57 9.89 -6.45 1.56
CA PHE A 57 10.60 -7.60 1.00
C PHE A 57 9.98 -8.94 1.37
N ASN A 58 9.50 -9.09 2.61
CA ASN A 58 8.86 -10.32 3.06
C ASN A 58 7.52 -10.54 2.35
N LEU A 59 6.73 -9.48 2.23
CA LEU A 59 5.45 -9.50 1.52
C LEU A 59 5.63 -9.79 0.03
N TYR A 60 6.64 -9.19 -0.60
CA TYR A 60 7.00 -9.48 -1.98
C TYR A 60 7.38 -10.95 -2.19
N LYS A 61 8.17 -11.53 -1.28
CA LYS A 61 8.48 -12.98 -1.31
C LYS A 61 7.23 -13.83 -1.15
N PHE A 62 6.34 -13.48 -0.22
CA PHE A 62 5.09 -14.19 0.01
C PHE A 62 4.18 -14.16 -1.23
N TRP A 63 3.98 -12.98 -1.83
CA TRP A 63 3.20 -12.83 -3.06
C TRP A 63 3.80 -13.59 -4.24
N LYS A 64 5.13 -13.53 -4.40
CA LYS A 64 5.82 -14.27 -5.45
C LYS A 64 5.72 -15.77 -5.23
N PHE A 65 5.74 -16.24 -3.97
CA PHE A 65 5.56 -17.64 -3.63
C PHE A 65 4.14 -18.12 -3.93
N ASP A 66 3.12 -17.37 -3.51
CA ASP A 66 1.72 -17.72 -3.75
C ASP A 66 1.38 -17.72 -5.25
N THR A 67 1.85 -16.71 -5.98
CA THR A 67 1.66 -16.63 -7.45
C THR A 67 2.35 -17.79 -8.16
N GLN A 68 3.59 -18.13 -7.76
CA GLN A 68 4.30 -19.28 -8.34
C GLN A 68 3.66 -20.62 -7.94
N PHE A 69 3.13 -20.74 -6.72
CA PHE A 69 2.44 -21.93 -6.25
C PHE A 69 1.12 -22.15 -7.00
N GLN A 70 0.33 -21.09 -7.21
CA GLN A 70 -0.87 -21.16 -8.05
C GLN A 70 -0.55 -21.50 -9.51
N GLN A 71 0.53 -20.93 -10.07
CA GLN A 71 0.98 -21.28 -11.41
C GLN A 71 1.49 -22.73 -11.47
N ALA A 72 2.23 -23.20 -10.47
CA ALA A 72 2.72 -24.57 -10.40
C ALA A 72 1.55 -25.57 -10.33
N ILE A 73 0.53 -25.33 -9.48
CA ILE A 73 -0.68 -26.17 -9.44
C ILE A 73 -1.38 -26.22 -10.81
N ASN A 74 -1.50 -25.08 -11.49
CA ASN A 74 -2.10 -25.03 -12.82
C ASN A 74 -1.25 -25.74 -13.89
N THR A 75 0.07 -25.81 -13.71
CA THR A 75 0.99 -26.45 -14.65
C THR A 75 1.19 -27.95 -14.37
N GLU A 76 1.08 -28.37 -13.12
CA GLU A 76 1.27 -29.76 -12.68
C GLU A 76 0.00 -30.61 -12.94
N TYR A 77 -1.18 -30.00 -12.99
CA TYR A 77 -2.45 -30.70 -13.24
C TYR A 77 -3.33 -30.05 -14.32
N PRO A 78 -2.84 -29.92 -15.57
CA PRO A 78 -3.64 -29.36 -16.68
C PRO A 78 -4.96 -30.15 -16.88
N VAL A 79 -4.89 -31.47 -16.72
CA VAL A 79 -6.04 -32.38 -16.83
C VAL A 79 -7.09 -32.11 -15.75
N LEU A 80 -6.68 -31.73 -14.53
CA LEU A 80 -7.62 -31.46 -13.45
C LEU A 80 -8.36 -30.15 -13.66
N ASN A 81 -7.69 -29.15 -14.23
CA ASN A 81 -8.32 -27.88 -14.56
C ASN A 81 -9.30 -28.04 -15.74
N GLU A 82 -8.92 -28.82 -16.75
CA GLU A 82 -9.79 -29.17 -17.87
C GLU A 82 -11.02 -29.96 -17.41
N HIS A 83 -10.86 -30.96 -16.52
CA HIS A 83 -11.98 -31.69 -15.93
C HIS A 83 -12.90 -30.81 -15.09
N ARG A 84 -12.37 -29.85 -14.34
CA ARG A 84 -13.17 -28.90 -13.56
C ARG A 84 -13.97 -27.98 -14.48
N GLU A 85 -13.36 -27.48 -15.54
CA GLU A 85 -14.02 -26.62 -16.50
C GLU A 85 -15.09 -27.38 -17.31
N GLN A 86 -14.79 -28.59 -17.76
CA GLN A 86 -15.77 -29.48 -18.40
C GLN A 86 -16.92 -29.83 -17.46
N SER A 87 -16.65 -30.15 -16.20
CA SER A 87 -17.69 -30.44 -15.20
C SER A 87 -18.57 -29.22 -14.92
N ALA A 88 -17.98 -28.02 -14.81
CA ALA A 88 -18.73 -26.77 -14.63
C ALA A 88 -19.64 -26.49 -15.83
N ARG A 89 -19.15 -26.73 -17.06
CA ARG A 89 -19.99 -26.65 -18.27
C ARG A 89 -21.13 -27.67 -18.21
N HIS A 90 -20.84 -28.94 -17.92
CA HIS A 90 -21.86 -30.00 -17.80
C HIS A 90 -22.98 -29.70 -16.79
N LEU A 91 -22.69 -28.95 -15.71
CA LEU A 91 -23.68 -28.59 -14.70
C LEU A 91 -24.53 -27.36 -15.08
N THR A 92 -24.05 -26.54 -16.01
CA THR A 92 -24.64 -25.25 -16.37
C THR A 92 -25.27 -25.21 -17.76
N THR A 93 -24.89 -26.12 -18.67
CA THR A 93 -25.42 -26.17 -20.04
C THR A 93 -26.54 -27.20 -20.20
N LEU A 94 -27.55 -26.83 -20.99
CA LEU A 94 -28.53 -27.76 -21.54
C LEU A 94 -27.83 -28.59 -22.61
N GLU A 95 -27.74 -29.89 -22.41
CA GLU A 95 -27.16 -30.82 -23.38
C GLU A 95 -28.13 -31.98 -23.62
N VAL A 96 -28.24 -32.39 -24.88
CA VAL A 96 -29.08 -33.50 -25.27
C VAL A 96 -28.29 -34.78 -25.05
N VAL A 97 -28.77 -35.64 -24.14
CA VAL A 97 -28.06 -36.87 -23.78
C VAL A 97 -28.43 -38.00 -24.75
N ASP A 98 -29.68 -38.04 -25.19
CA ASP A 98 -30.18 -39.02 -26.16
C ASP A 98 -31.45 -38.48 -26.84
N GLU A 99 -31.38 -38.17 -28.14
CA GLU A 99 -32.51 -37.70 -28.94
C GLU A 99 -33.55 -38.79 -29.20
N GLU A 100 -33.14 -40.06 -29.28
CA GLU A 100 -34.03 -41.19 -29.58
C GLU A 100 -34.82 -41.63 -28.34
N ALA A 101 -34.22 -41.53 -27.15
CA ALA A 101 -34.89 -41.82 -25.88
C ALA A 101 -35.64 -40.62 -25.28
N GLY A 102 -35.48 -39.41 -25.85
CA GLY A 102 -36.11 -38.18 -25.35
C GLY A 102 -35.60 -37.72 -23.98
N ILE A 103 -34.36 -38.09 -23.63
CA ILE A 103 -33.75 -37.80 -22.32
C ILE A 103 -32.87 -36.55 -22.47
N PHE A 104 -33.27 -35.46 -21.80
CA PHE A 104 -32.57 -34.18 -21.81
C PHE A 104 -31.89 -33.90 -20.47
N ARG A 105 -30.65 -33.40 -20.49
CA ARG A 105 -30.00 -32.86 -19.28
C ARG A 105 -30.41 -31.41 -19.09
N ILE A 106 -30.95 -31.11 -17.92
CA ILE A 106 -31.28 -29.75 -17.50
C ILE A 106 -30.22 -29.21 -16.52
N PRO A 107 -29.86 -27.91 -16.59
CA PRO A 107 -28.97 -27.27 -15.65
C PRO A 107 -29.51 -27.37 -14.23
N VAL A 108 -28.60 -27.47 -13.26
CA VAL A 108 -28.97 -27.68 -11.85
C VAL A 108 -29.84 -26.54 -11.30
N ASP A 109 -29.57 -25.30 -11.72
CA ASP A 109 -30.35 -24.13 -11.27
C ASP A 109 -31.78 -24.15 -11.79
N SER A 110 -31.97 -24.58 -13.04
CA SER A 110 -33.29 -24.78 -13.65
C SER A 110 -34.02 -25.94 -12.97
N ALA A 111 -33.33 -27.05 -12.71
CA ALA A 111 -33.89 -28.21 -12.01
C ALA A 111 -34.38 -27.83 -10.60
N LYS A 112 -33.58 -27.05 -9.86
CA LYS A 112 -33.95 -26.55 -8.53
C LYS A 112 -35.23 -25.72 -8.57
N THR A 113 -35.34 -24.83 -9.56
CA THR A 113 -36.53 -23.99 -9.75
C THR A 113 -37.78 -24.82 -10.05
N ILE A 114 -37.66 -25.83 -10.92
CA ILE A 114 -38.76 -26.74 -11.26
C ILE A 114 -39.22 -27.53 -10.03
N LEU A 115 -38.29 -28.09 -9.25
CA LEU A 115 -38.60 -28.84 -8.04
C LEU A 115 -39.31 -27.99 -6.98
N ILE A 116 -38.88 -26.74 -6.80
CA ILE A 116 -39.52 -25.80 -5.87
C ILE A 116 -40.95 -25.49 -6.34
N ASN A 117 -41.14 -25.24 -7.64
CA ASN A 117 -42.46 -24.96 -8.20
C ASN A 117 -43.40 -26.18 -8.11
N GLN A 118 -42.91 -27.39 -8.36
CA GLN A 118 -43.69 -28.63 -8.17
C GLN A 118 -44.11 -28.83 -6.72
N ARG A 119 -43.22 -28.54 -5.75
CA ARG A 119 -43.55 -28.64 -4.33
C ARG A 119 -44.61 -27.63 -3.90
N ASN A 120 -44.63 -26.44 -4.50
CA ASN A 120 -45.57 -25.39 -4.13
C ASN A 120 -46.95 -25.55 -4.81
N ASN A 121 -47.04 -26.34 -5.88
CA ASN A 121 -48.26 -26.59 -6.64
C ASN A 121 -48.93 -27.95 -6.32
N ASN A 122 -48.36 -28.73 -5.39
CA ASN A 122 -48.93 -29.95 -4.81
C ASN A 122 -49.25 -29.72 -3.34
#